data_AF-A0A2H3GM98-F1
#
_entry.id   AF-A0A2H3GM98-F1
#
_cell.length_a   1.000
_cell.length_b   1.000
_cell.length_c   1.000
_cell.angle_alpha   90.00
_cell.angle_beta   90.00
_cell.angle_gamma   90.00
#
_symmetry.space_group_name_H-M   'P 1'
#
loop_
_entity.id
_entity.type
_entity.pdbx_description
1 polymer ?
#
loop_
_entity_poly.entity_id
_entity_poly.type
_entity_poly.pdbx_seq_one_letter_code
_entity_poly.pdbx_strand_id
1 'polypeptide(L)'
;MSSLVGGVTGHHRLRTQCGICGKALLAGVSFVALLGNGLEPELGLCLDRAVFPDSRSIRVGTKVLCWAPSCRRCTDATEAVGLHSTCLNLFQEHCKIDNAVDRLWITIGKRNLWQRAPMLQLDRETGLDIEIVREKAEAYGIRLLKLLPAELIHMVQEYSDSATFWRYIHVLSIARELSRLQSDTAPPVTSIPLCNILSWTRGDCAAVLSSNCPPVVRLTLDHRGIRKIERLSKSSYEPRRSDREAFVISPAICFQDVVAVLKFHVLWLELPASLLGFHIWDTPNPPGIEDCDFYGRVTPSMQFKTTNLRSVTGLTFFFSFSKLYAIHAHTHARPCATKTFDRLPVKRQESVVWIYLPMPRDEEITSIAMRLKVEGGGATTQKPFFMIRTKLAGDVYVGPCHLRQHRDIVLSQSSPELLIHNVADVGPATVFGTYPRKQHRDSLPPFNNRWPNMDPLLHLMFEHMYLSVAPFKDVTGIQVLEDENFECKGMIFDYSNGAQRALGDCRFGHYRVKTYVSPRRMCYCHVQPTPAIVRGVHVEIGSESDHAHSGDDWKCSEMEGNIEFWFSKEHSVIVCHSIESTAAP
;
A
#
# COMPACT_ATOMS: atom_id res chain seq x y z
N MET A 1 -40.15 30.88 -26.17
CA MET A 1 -39.81 29.49 -26.52
C MET A 1 -38.43 29.21 -25.92
N SER A 2 -38.26 28.99 -24.62
CA SER A 2 -38.51 27.75 -23.86
C SER A 2 -38.11 26.46 -24.58
N SER A 3 -37.06 25.81 -24.06
CA SER A 3 -36.60 24.40 -24.19
C SER A 3 -35.14 24.35 -24.66
N LEU A 4 -34.13 23.80 -23.98
CA LEU A 4 -34.01 22.93 -22.81
C LEU A 4 -32.61 23.15 -22.21
N VAL A 5 -32.52 23.67 -20.99
CA VAL A 5 -31.27 23.63 -20.19
C VAL A 5 -31.15 22.22 -19.65
N GLY A 6 -30.40 21.37 -20.35
CA GLY A 6 -29.97 20.07 -19.84
C GLY A 6 -29.04 20.29 -18.65
N GLY A 7 -29.57 20.16 -17.43
CA GLY A 7 -28.79 20.28 -16.20
C GLY A 7 -27.63 19.29 -16.20
N VAL A 8 -26.40 19.80 -16.27
CA VAL A 8 -25.19 19.01 -16.11
C VAL A 8 -25.21 18.44 -14.70
N THR A 9 -25.44 17.13 -14.57
CA THR A 9 -25.32 16.42 -13.30
C THR A 9 -23.90 16.63 -12.75
N GLY A 10 -23.77 17.32 -11.62
CA GLY A 10 -22.48 17.56 -10.98
C GLY A 10 -21.87 16.23 -10.55
N HIS A 11 -20.80 15.81 -11.24
CA HIS A 11 -20.02 14.63 -10.88
C HIS A 11 -18.94 15.07 -9.90
N HIS A 12 -18.79 14.37 -8.78
CA HIS A 12 -17.86 14.72 -7.70
C HIS A 12 -17.05 13.50 -7.29
N ARG A 13 -15.75 13.68 -7.05
CA ARG A 13 -14.89 12.62 -6.52
C ARG A 13 -15.09 12.51 -5.01
N LEU A 14 -15.57 11.38 -4.51
CA LEU A 14 -15.81 11.15 -3.08
C LEU A 14 -14.61 10.46 -2.43
N ARG A 15 -14.14 11.00 -1.30
CA ARG A 15 -13.22 10.28 -0.41
C ARG A 15 -14.00 9.26 0.42
N THR A 16 -13.56 8.00 0.37
CA THR A 16 -14.20 6.87 1.05
C THR A 16 -13.80 6.72 2.52
N GLN A 17 -13.09 7.70 3.08
CA GLN A 17 -12.78 7.79 4.51
C GLN A 17 -13.52 8.99 5.11
N CYS A 18 -14.08 8.79 6.30
CA CYS A 18 -14.75 9.85 7.03
C CYS A 18 -13.76 10.99 7.33
N GLY A 19 -14.06 12.21 6.87
CA GLY A 19 -13.15 13.34 7.07
C GLY A 19 -12.89 13.70 8.55
N ILE A 20 -13.82 13.36 9.45
CA ILE A 20 -13.68 13.60 10.90
C ILE A 20 -12.89 12.46 11.55
N CYS A 21 -13.48 11.26 11.60
CA CYS A 21 -12.87 10.14 12.33
C CYS A 21 -11.85 9.32 11.54
N GLY A 22 -11.66 9.59 10.24
CA GLY A 22 -10.67 8.93 9.37
C GLY A 22 -11.00 7.49 8.97
N LYS A 23 -12.05 6.89 9.56
CA LYS A 23 -12.46 5.51 9.28
C LYS A 23 -13.09 5.37 7.90
N ALA A 24 -12.89 4.23 7.26
CA ALA A 24 -13.54 3.90 6.00
C ALA A 24 -15.07 3.97 6.12
N LEU A 25 -15.72 4.45 5.08
CA LEU A 25 -17.16 4.35 4.87
C LEU A 25 -17.42 2.98 4.25
N LEU A 26 -18.13 2.13 4.99
CA LEU A 26 -18.46 0.77 4.57
C LEU A 26 -19.88 0.70 4.01
N ALA A 27 -20.14 -0.28 3.15
CA ALA A 27 -21.48 -0.50 2.61
C ALA A 27 -22.51 -0.66 3.75
N GLY A 28 -23.70 -0.09 3.56
CA GLY A 28 -24.76 -0.08 4.57
C GLY A 28 -24.63 1.00 5.65
N VAL A 29 -23.48 1.69 5.75
CA VAL A 29 -23.29 2.75 6.74
C VAL A 29 -23.93 4.07 6.26
N SER A 30 -24.68 4.73 7.16
CA SER A 30 -25.24 6.05 6.87
C SER A 30 -24.14 7.12 6.86
N PHE A 31 -24.13 7.93 5.79
CA PHE A 31 -23.17 9.00 5.60
C PHE A 31 -23.81 10.27 5.02
N VAL A 32 -23.09 11.38 5.18
CA VAL A 32 -23.36 12.68 4.57
C VAL A 32 -22.13 13.09 3.78
N ALA A 33 -22.30 13.64 2.58
CA ALA A 33 -21.20 14.20 1.82
C ALA A 33 -21.11 15.71 2.04
N LEU A 34 -19.91 16.19 2.32
CA LEU A 34 -19.57 17.61 2.44
C LEU A 34 -18.72 18.02 1.23
N LEU A 35 -19.08 19.12 0.57
CA LEU A 35 -18.32 19.68 -0.55
C LEU A 35 -18.40 21.21 -0.57
N GLY A 36 -17.54 21.85 -1.35
CA GLY A 36 -17.58 23.30 -1.53
C GLY A 36 -18.82 23.74 -2.28
N ASN A 37 -19.37 24.90 -1.92
CA ASN A 37 -20.39 25.57 -2.70
C ASN A 37 -19.79 25.98 -4.07
N GLY A 38 -20.52 25.78 -5.16
CA GLY A 38 -20.02 26.05 -6.52
C GLY A 38 -19.74 27.53 -6.76
N LEU A 39 -20.45 28.42 -6.06
CA LEU A 39 -20.26 29.87 -6.13
C LEU A 39 -19.18 30.36 -5.14
N GLU A 40 -19.11 29.74 -3.97
CA GLU A 40 -18.15 30.05 -2.91
C GLU A 40 -17.48 28.77 -2.42
N PRO A 41 -16.37 28.34 -3.03
CA PRO A 41 -15.73 27.04 -2.74
C PRO A 41 -15.24 26.88 -1.30
N GLU A 42 -15.24 27.96 -0.53
CA GLU A 42 -14.88 28.02 0.88
C GLU A 42 -16.06 27.72 1.82
N LEU A 43 -17.30 27.87 1.34
CA LEU A 43 -18.49 27.49 2.10
C LEU A 43 -18.78 25.99 1.93
N GLY A 44 -19.03 25.33 3.04
CA GLY A 44 -19.34 23.90 3.11
C GLY A 44 -20.82 23.64 2.86
N LEU A 45 -21.12 22.81 1.86
CA LEU A 45 -22.45 22.33 1.56
C LEU A 45 -22.58 20.85 1.95
N CYS A 46 -23.44 20.58 2.94
CA CYS A 46 -23.86 19.22 3.27
C CYS A 46 -24.93 18.76 2.29
N LEU A 47 -24.74 17.58 1.70
CA LEU A 47 -25.79 16.89 0.94
C LEU A 47 -26.72 16.12 1.86
N ASP A 48 -27.84 15.68 1.29
CA ASP A 48 -28.78 14.81 1.99
C ASP A 48 -28.10 13.52 2.47
N ARG A 49 -28.62 13.01 3.59
CA ARG A 49 -28.17 11.75 4.16
C ARG A 49 -28.41 10.61 3.17
N ALA A 50 -27.40 9.78 3.00
CA ALA A 50 -27.46 8.59 2.15
C ALA A 50 -26.91 7.36 2.89
N VAL A 51 -27.10 6.18 2.28
CA VAL A 51 -26.48 4.93 2.72
C VAL A 51 -25.35 4.61 1.75
N PHE A 52 -24.16 4.35 2.28
CA PHE A 52 -23.00 4.07 1.45
C PHE A 52 -23.21 2.74 0.72
N PRO A 53 -23.08 2.69 -0.63
CA PRO A 53 -23.43 1.49 -1.39
C PRO A 53 -22.21 0.58 -1.62
N ASP A 54 -22.47 -0.63 -2.13
CA ASP A 54 -21.43 -1.53 -2.63
C ASP A 54 -20.88 -1.17 -4.02
N SER A 55 -21.58 -0.26 -4.73
CA SER A 55 -21.19 0.27 -6.03
C SER A 55 -19.99 1.23 -5.91
N ARG A 56 -19.51 1.77 -7.04
CA ARG A 56 -18.41 2.76 -7.07
C ARG A 56 -18.88 4.22 -7.22
N SER A 57 -20.20 4.43 -7.14
CA SER A 57 -20.81 5.74 -7.24
C SER A 57 -22.25 5.71 -6.71
N ILE A 58 -22.70 6.83 -6.18
CA ILE A 58 -24.08 7.04 -5.73
C ILE A 58 -24.60 8.40 -6.19
N ARG A 59 -25.89 8.48 -6.50
CA ARG A 59 -26.57 9.75 -6.75
C ARG A 59 -27.23 10.22 -5.47
N VAL A 60 -26.96 11.46 -5.08
CA VAL A 60 -27.59 12.14 -3.92
C VAL A 60 -28.18 13.45 -4.45
N GLY A 61 -29.50 13.53 -4.52
CA GLY A 61 -30.20 14.61 -5.23
C GLY A 61 -29.76 14.68 -6.70
N THR A 62 -29.32 15.86 -7.13
CA THR A 62 -28.83 16.12 -8.51
C THR A 62 -27.34 15.81 -8.71
N LYS A 63 -26.62 15.42 -7.65
CA LYS A 63 -25.17 15.21 -7.66
C LYS A 63 -24.82 13.73 -7.70
N VAL A 64 -23.73 13.39 -8.40
CA VAL A 64 -23.18 12.04 -8.46
C VAL A 64 -21.86 12.03 -7.72
N LEU A 65 -21.80 11.27 -6.63
CA LEU A 65 -20.59 11.01 -5.87
C LEU A 65 -19.92 9.75 -6.42
N CYS A 66 -18.65 9.82 -6.77
CA CYS A 66 -17.92 8.74 -7.45
C CYS A 66 -16.55 8.50 -6.82
N TRP A 67 -16.20 7.24 -6.64
CA TRP A 67 -14.89 6.80 -6.16
C TRP A 67 -14.33 5.68 -7.04
N ALA A 68 -14.80 5.61 -8.29
CA ALA A 68 -14.27 4.67 -9.26
C ALA A 68 -12.83 5.05 -9.65
N PRO A 69 -11.88 4.09 -9.62
CA PRO A 69 -10.52 4.36 -10.07
C PRO A 69 -10.51 4.81 -11.53
N SER A 70 -9.72 5.85 -11.83
CA SER A 70 -9.53 6.38 -13.19
C SER A 70 -10.82 6.83 -13.89
N CYS A 71 -11.86 7.22 -13.13
CA CYS A 71 -13.07 7.78 -13.72
C CYS A 71 -12.75 9.10 -14.43
N ARG A 72 -12.93 9.14 -15.76
CA ARG A 72 -12.63 10.34 -16.57
C ARG A 72 -13.47 11.57 -16.16
N ARG A 73 -14.68 11.34 -15.65
CA ARG A 73 -15.55 12.42 -15.15
C ARG A 73 -15.11 12.96 -13.79
N CYS A 74 -14.31 12.20 -13.03
CA CYS A 74 -13.72 12.68 -11.78
C CYS A 74 -12.50 13.57 -11.98
N THR A 75 -11.88 13.56 -13.17
CA THR A 75 -10.59 14.25 -13.41
C THR A 75 -10.69 15.76 -13.19
N ASP A 76 -11.84 16.35 -13.56
CA ASP A 76 -12.12 17.79 -13.48
C ASP A 76 -13.23 18.09 -12.47
N ALA A 77 -13.71 17.05 -11.78
CA ALA A 77 -14.75 17.16 -10.77
C ALA A 77 -14.21 17.81 -9.50
N THR A 78 -15.06 18.60 -8.82
CA THR A 78 -14.77 19.01 -7.44
C THR A 78 -14.87 17.81 -6.50
N GLU A 79 -14.08 17.85 -5.43
CA GLU A 79 -14.03 16.77 -4.47
C GLU A 79 -15.10 16.92 -3.39
N ALA A 80 -15.57 15.79 -2.92
CA ALA A 80 -16.47 15.66 -1.79
C ALA A 80 -15.79 14.78 -0.73
N VAL A 81 -16.03 15.12 0.53
CA VAL A 81 -15.59 14.34 1.69
C VAL A 81 -16.80 13.68 2.31
N GLY A 82 -16.77 12.35 2.40
CA GLY A 82 -17.80 11.63 3.11
C GLY A 82 -17.61 11.75 4.62
N LEU A 83 -18.72 11.80 5.35
CA LEU A 83 -18.78 11.86 6.80
C LEU A 83 -19.76 10.81 7.29
N HIS A 84 -19.41 10.02 8.30
CA HIS A 84 -20.42 9.27 9.02
C HIS A 84 -21.50 10.23 9.54
N SER A 85 -22.77 9.90 9.32
CA SER A 85 -23.89 10.74 9.78
C SER A 85 -23.81 11.02 11.28
N THR A 86 -23.40 10.01 12.06
CA THR A 86 -23.20 10.14 13.51
C THR A 86 -22.03 11.07 13.84
N CYS A 87 -20.92 11.01 13.11
CA CYS A 87 -19.78 11.90 13.35
C CYS A 87 -20.13 13.37 13.07
N LEU A 88 -20.92 13.64 12.03
CA LEU A 88 -21.39 15.01 11.73
C LEU A 88 -22.34 15.53 12.82
N ASN A 89 -23.32 14.72 13.23
CA ASN A 89 -24.26 15.12 14.28
C ASN A 89 -23.52 15.44 15.59
N LEU A 90 -22.61 14.55 16.01
CA LEU A 90 -21.81 14.73 17.22
C LEU A 90 -20.89 15.96 17.13
N PHE A 91 -20.34 16.24 15.94
CA PHE A 91 -19.56 17.44 15.71
C PHE A 91 -20.40 18.71 15.90
N GLN A 92 -21.58 18.79 15.28
CA GLN A 92 -22.50 19.93 15.41
C GLN A 92 -23.05 20.10 16.84
N GLU A 93 -23.17 19.00 17.58
CA GLU A 93 -23.55 19.04 18.98
C GLU A 93 -22.48 19.68 19.85
N HIS A 94 -21.19 19.44 19.58
CA HIS A 94 -20.09 19.86 20.44
C HIS A 94 -19.31 21.10 19.94
N CYS A 95 -19.40 21.43 18.65
CA CYS A 95 -18.77 22.60 18.06
C CYS A 95 -19.83 23.70 17.84
N LYS A 96 -19.85 24.70 18.72
CA LYS A 96 -20.85 25.80 18.71
C LYS A 96 -20.32 27.10 18.11
N ILE A 97 -19.23 27.02 17.34
CA ILE A 97 -18.65 28.18 16.67
C ILE A 97 -19.50 28.59 15.47
N ASP A 98 -19.52 29.89 15.17
CA ASP A 98 -20.15 30.39 13.94
C ASP A 98 -19.48 29.78 12.72
N ASN A 99 -20.30 29.46 11.72
CA ASN A 99 -19.88 28.83 10.47
C ASN A 99 -19.09 27.52 10.71
N ALA A 100 -19.46 26.75 11.74
CA ALA A 100 -18.79 25.49 12.09
C ALA A 100 -18.65 24.52 10.91
N VAL A 101 -19.67 24.44 10.05
CA VAL A 101 -19.66 23.57 8.86
C VAL A 101 -18.67 24.06 7.80
N ASP A 102 -18.53 25.37 7.63
CA ASP A 102 -17.57 25.95 6.68
C ASP A 102 -16.14 25.76 7.18
N ARG A 103 -15.90 26.02 8.48
CA ARG A 103 -14.62 25.74 9.13
C ARG A 103 -14.26 24.25 9.00
N LEU A 104 -15.23 23.37 9.25
CA LEU A 104 -15.06 21.94 9.06
C LEU A 104 -14.70 21.61 7.61
N TRP A 105 -15.40 22.19 6.62
CA TRP A 105 -15.14 21.98 5.19
C TRP A 105 -13.71 22.41 4.82
N ILE A 106 -13.24 23.56 5.27
CA ILE A 106 -11.84 23.96 5.06
C ILE A 106 -10.89 22.94 5.71
N THR A 107 -11.16 22.52 6.95
CA THR A 107 -10.27 21.63 7.69
C THR A 107 -10.23 20.18 7.18
N ILE A 108 -11.29 19.67 6.57
CA ILE A 108 -11.36 18.28 6.08
C ILE A 108 -11.41 18.17 4.55
N GLY A 109 -12.10 19.10 3.90
CA GLY A 109 -12.27 19.22 2.46
C GLY A 109 -10.99 19.67 1.78
N LYS A 110 -10.39 20.76 2.27
CA LYS A 110 -9.12 21.30 1.75
C LYS A 110 -7.87 20.60 2.30
N ARG A 111 -8.02 19.41 2.91
CA ARG A 111 -6.87 18.52 3.21
C ARG A 111 -6.10 18.07 1.98
N ASN A 112 -6.69 18.20 0.79
CA ASN A 112 -5.96 17.85 -0.42
C ASN A 112 -4.90 18.89 -0.71
N LEU A 113 -3.71 18.36 -0.95
CA LEU A 113 -2.49 19.11 -1.13
C LEU A 113 -2.62 20.12 -2.28
N TRP A 114 -3.28 19.71 -3.36
CA TRP A 114 -3.62 20.48 -4.55
C TRP A 114 -4.76 19.79 -5.31
N GLN A 115 -5.32 20.45 -6.33
CA GLN A 115 -6.32 19.82 -7.21
C GLN A 115 -5.71 18.58 -7.90
N ARG A 116 -6.39 17.43 -7.82
CA ARG A 116 -5.93 16.11 -8.31
C ARG A 116 -4.80 15.47 -7.51
N ALA A 117 -4.44 15.99 -6.34
CA ALA A 117 -3.54 15.28 -5.43
C ALA A 117 -4.08 13.86 -5.14
N PRO A 118 -3.21 12.84 -5.07
CA PRO A 118 -3.64 11.49 -4.79
C PRO A 118 -3.98 11.34 -3.29
N MET A 119 -4.76 10.32 -2.92
CA MET A 119 -5.06 10.08 -1.51
C MET A 119 -3.85 9.43 -0.84
N LEU A 120 -3.34 10.04 0.22
CA LEU A 120 -2.22 9.49 0.96
C LEU A 120 -2.72 8.40 1.92
N GLN A 121 -2.22 7.18 1.77
CA GLN A 121 -2.44 6.09 2.74
C GLN A 121 -1.37 6.15 3.83
N LEU A 122 -1.50 7.13 4.73
CA LEU A 122 -0.61 7.33 5.87
C LEU A 122 -1.25 6.87 7.17
N ASP A 123 -0.44 6.26 8.03
CA ASP A 123 -0.83 5.94 9.39
C ASP A 123 -1.14 7.23 10.15
N ARG A 124 -2.19 7.18 10.97
CA ARG A 124 -2.49 8.29 11.88
C ARG A 124 -1.40 8.37 12.93
N GLU A 125 -0.91 9.58 13.19
CA GLU A 125 -0.36 9.86 14.50
C GLU A 125 -1.47 9.59 15.51
N THR A 126 -1.14 8.88 16.58
CA THR A 126 -2.02 8.61 17.72
C THR A 126 -2.27 9.89 18.51
N GLY A 127 -2.45 11.04 17.87
CA GLY A 127 -2.81 12.34 18.45
C GLY A 127 -4.22 12.36 19.02
N LEU A 128 -4.58 11.29 19.73
CA LEU A 128 -5.62 11.27 20.73
C LEU A 128 -5.28 12.36 21.74
N ASP A 129 -6.22 13.28 21.91
CA ASP A 129 -6.22 14.12 23.09
C ASP A 129 -6.53 13.21 24.30
N ILE A 130 -5.46 12.78 24.98
CA ILE A 130 -5.53 11.84 26.12
C ILE A 130 -6.43 12.41 27.22
N GLU A 131 -6.52 13.73 27.37
CA GLU A 131 -7.44 14.35 28.32
C GLU A 131 -8.90 14.12 27.92
N ILE A 132 -9.24 14.22 26.62
CA ILE A 132 -10.59 13.81 26.15
C ILE A 132 -10.84 12.34 26.45
N VAL A 133 -9.85 11.48 26.19
CA VAL A 133 -9.98 10.03 26.44
C VAL A 133 -10.31 9.78 27.91
N ARG A 134 -9.56 10.39 28.83
CA ARG A 134 -9.76 10.26 30.28
C ARG A 134 -11.12 10.76 30.73
N GLU A 135 -11.50 11.96 30.30
CA GLU A 135 -12.78 12.59 30.62
C GLU A 135 -13.97 11.73 30.16
N LYS A 136 -13.92 11.24 28.92
CA LYS A 136 -15.02 10.46 28.34
C LYS A 136 -15.02 9.00 28.78
N ALA A 137 -13.86 8.41 29.04
CA ALA A 137 -13.77 7.06 29.59
C ALA A 137 -14.54 6.96 30.92
N GLU A 138 -14.42 7.96 31.79
CA GLU A 138 -15.18 8.03 33.03
C GLU A 138 -16.69 8.18 32.79
N ALA A 139 -17.08 9.12 31.93
CA ALA A 139 -18.49 9.37 31.59
C ALA A 139 -19.20 8.14 31.00
N TYR A 140 -18.49 7.30 30.25
CA TYR A 140 -19.03 6.09 29.61
C TYR A 140 -18.70 4.79 30.36
N GLY A 141 -18.22 4.87 31.60
CA GLY A 141 -18.02 3.69 32.46
C GLY A 141 -16.78 2.84 32.17
N ILE A 142 -15.87 3.29 31.31
CA ILE A 142 -14.58 2.63 31.01
C ILE A 142 -13.50 3.11 32.00
N ARG A 143 -13.78 3.00 33.30
CA ARG A 143 -13.01 3.69 34.37
C ARG A 143 -11.51 3.35 34.37
N LEU A 144 -11.15 2.10 34.06
CA LEU A 144 -9.75 1.68 34.04
C LEU A 144 -8.94 2.42 32.97
N LEU A 145 -9.54 2.75 31.82
CA LEU A 145 -8.85 3.42 30.72
C LEU A 145 -8.35 4.82 31.13
N LYS A 146 -9.06 5.52 32.02
CA LYS A 146 -8.66 6.83 32.55
C LYS A 146 -7.36 6.77 33.38
N LEU A 147 -7.12 5.64 34.04
CA LEU A 147 -5.98 5.44 34.94
C LEU A 147 -4.71 4.99 34.22
N LEU A 148 -4.82 4.59 32.95
CA LEU A 148 -3.68 4.08 32.20
C LEU A 148 -2.72 5.22 31.77
N PRO A 149 -1.41 4.96 31.75
CA PRO A 149 -0.43 5.78 31.03
C PRO A 149 -0.81 5.92 29.55
N ALA A 150 -0.37 7.01 28.91
CA ALA A 150 -0.72 7.32 27.53
C ALA A 150 -0.30 6.20 26.56
N GLU A 151 0.85 5.58 26.82
CA GLU A 151 1.40 4.46 26.06
C GLU A 151 0.44 3.27 26.04
N LEU A 152 -0.13 2.91 27.20
CA LEU A 152 -1.09 1.81 27.29
C LEU A 152 -2.44 2.19 26.67
N ILE A 153 -2.88 3.45 26.80
CA ILE A 153 -4.07 3.94 26.09
C ILE A 153 -3.91 3.80 24.58
N HIS A 154 -2.73 4.14 24.05
CA HIS A 154 -2.42 3.98 22.63
C HIS A 154 -2.41 2.51 22.20
N MET A 155 -1.84 1.62 23.00
CA MET A 155 -1.90 0.18 22.72
C MET A 155 -3.35 -0.31 22.71
N VAL A 156 -4.16 0.05 23.71
CA VAL A 156 -5.58 -0.33 23.76
C VAL A 156 -6.32 0.21 22.54
N GLN A 157 -6.06 1.47 22.14
CA GLN A 157 -6.61 2.02 20.89
C GLN A 157 -6.22 1.17 19.70
N GLU A 158 -4.94 0.82 19.56
CA GLU A 158 -4.44 0.03 18.42
C GLU A 158 -5.13 -1.34 18.33
N TYR A 159 -5.33 -2.03 19.46
CA TYR A 159 -6.04 -3.32 19.52
C TYR A 159 -7.56 -3.20 19.35
N SER A 160 -8.15 -2.03 19.61
CA SER A 160 -9.60 -1.81 19.59
C SER A 160 -10.01 -0.68 18.64
N ASP A 161 -9.22 -0.41 17.61
CA ASP A 161 -9.31 0.77 16.76
C ASP A 161 -10.67 0.90 16.04
N SER A 162 -11.40 -0.20 15.88
CA SER A 162 -12.75 -0.25 15.32
C SER A 162 -13.85 0.23 16.28
N ALA A 163 -13.56 0.35 17.58
CA ALA A 163 -14.56 0.69 18.59
C ALA A 163 -15.15 2.10 18.39
N THR A 164 -16.46 2.22 18.62
CA THR A 164 -17.20 3.49 18.50
C THR A 164 -16.66 4.57 19.44
N PHE A 165 -16.10 4.18 20.60
CA PHE A 165 -15.48 5.10 21.54
C PHE A 165 -14.40 5.95 20.87
N TRP A 166 -13.46 5.35 20.15
CA TRP A 166 -12.38 6.09 19.48
C TRP A 166 -12.90 7.01 18.37
N ARG A 167 -13.95 6.59 17.66
CA ARG A 167 -14.64 7.46 16.69
C ARG A 167 -15.19 8.71 17.36
N TYR A 168 -15.79 8.59 18.55
CA TYR A 168 -16.28 9.72 19.32
C TYR A 168 -15.15 10.64 19.79
N ILE A 169 -14.06 10.08 20.33
CA ILE A 169 -12.88 10.87 20.74
C ILE A 169 -12.33 11.70 19.58
N HIS A 170 -12.24 11.13 18.37
CA HIS A 170 -11.78 11.88 17.19
C HIS A 170 -12.71 13.04 16.82
N VAL A 171 -14.04 12.85 16.96
CA VAL A 171 -15.00 13.93 16.70
C VAL A 171 -14.81 15.07 17.69
N LEU A 172 -14.69 14.74 18.98
CA LEU A 172 -14.47 15.73 20.03
C LEU A 172 -13.14 16.47 19.88
N SER A 173 -12.07 15.77 19.51
CA SER A 173 -10.77 16.38 19.27
C SER A 173 -10.85 17.44 18.18
N ILE A 174 -11.54 17.15 17.06
CA ILE A 174 -11.73 18.11 15.97
C ILE A 174 -12.65 19.27 16.40
N ALA A 175 -13.75 18.98 17.11
CA ALA A 175 -14.65 20.02 17.61
C ALA A 175 -13.93 20.99 18.57
N ARG A 176 -13.13 20.45 19.49
CA ARG A 176 -12.31 21.23 20.44
C ARG A 176 -11.24 22.03 19.72
N GLU A 177 -10.54 21.43 18.75
CA GLU A 177 -9.55 22.12 17.93
C GLU A 177 -10.16 23.33 17.23
N LEU A 178 -11.27 23.14 16.50
CA LEU A 178 -11.93 24.23 15.78
C LEU A 178 -12.53 25.31 16.68
N SER A 179 -12.98 24.93 17.88
CA SER A 179 -13.52 25.88 18.86
C SER A 179 -12.42 26.76 19.47
N ARG A 180 -11.18 26.27 19.59
CA ARG A 180 -10.04 27.05 20.10
C ARG A 180 -9.52 28.11 19.12
N LEU A 181 -9.86 27.98 17.83
CA LEU A 181 -9.51 28.95 16.77
C LEU A 181 -10.38 30.23 16.84
N GLN A 182 -10.77 30.63 18.06
CA GLN A 182 -11.80 31.62 18.38
C GLN A 182 -11.27 33.06 18.42
N SER A 183 -10.01 33.33 18.13
CA SER A 183 -9.53 34.72 18.07
C SER A 183 -10.28 35.48 16.98
N ASP A 184 -11.00 36.53 17.42
CA ASP A 184 -12.03 37.36 16.79
C ASP A 184 -11.65 38.13 15.50
N THR A 185 -10.63 37.68 14.80
CA THR A 185 -10.39 38.03 13.42
C THR A 185 -10.07 36.73 12.72
N ALA A 186 -11.00 36.21 11.91
CA ALA A 186 -10.63 35.16 10.97
C ALA A 186 -9.39 35.68 10.23
N PRO A 187 -8.19 35.09 10.41
CA PRO A 187 -7.01 35.62 9.76
C PRO A 187 -7.34 35.65 8.26
N PRO A 188 -7.08 36.76 7.55
CA PRO A 188 -7.40 36.85 6.14
C PRO A 188 -6.75 35.67 5.42
N VAL A 189 -7.46 35.16 4.40
CA VAL A 189 -6.90 34.13 3.52
C VAL A 189 -5.55 34.63 3.04
N THR A 190 -4.49 33.98 3.49
CA THR A 190 -3.13 34.43 3.18
C THR A 190 -2.63 33.60 2.02
N SER A 191 -2.53 34.23 0.86
CA SER A 191 -1.98 33.63 -0.36
C SER A 191 -0.54 34.07 -0.50
N ILE A 192 0.39 33.12 -0.40
CA ILE A 192 1.83 33.37 -0.48
C ILE A 192 2.39 32.48 -1.58
N PRO A 193 3.20 33.00 -2.52
CA PRO A 193 3.96 32.14 -3.42
C PRO A 193 4.78 31.13 -2.59
N LEU A 194 4.67 29.85 -2.91
CA LEU A 194 5.34 28.79 -2.14
C LEU A 194 6.87 28.97 -2.18
N CYS A 195 7.38 29.48 -3.30
CA CYS A 195 8.76 29.89 -3.47
C CYS A 195 9.20 31.08 -2.57
N ASN A 196 8.29 31.71 -1.82
CA ASN A 196 8.60 32.78 -0.85
C ASN A 196 8.47 32.33 0.61
N ILE A 197 8.10 31.07 0.85
CA ILE A 197 8.03 30.51 2.21
C ILE A 197 9.41 29.94 2.59
N LEU A 198 9.95 30.41 3.72
CA LEU A 198 11.17 29.88 4.33
C LEU A 198 10.84 28.65 5.19
N SER A 199 9.85 28.81 6.07
CA SER A 199 9.36 27.77 6.95
C SER A 199 7.90 28.01 7.33
N TRP A 200 7.18 26.92 7.57
CA TRP A 200 5.83 26.93 8.13
C TRP A 200 5.56 25.59 8.80
N THR A 201 4.86 25.59 9.92
CA THR A 201 4.30 24.39 10.54
C THR A 201 2.82 24.63 10.80
N ARG A 202 2.01 23.59 10.64
CA ARG A 202 0.57 23.67 10.88
C ARG A 202 0.30 24.18 12.30
N GLY A 203 -0.44 25.29 12.39
CA GLY A 203 -0.68 26.01 13.64
C GLY A 203 0.06 27.35 13.72
N ASP A 204 1.18 27.49 13.02
CA ASP A 204 2.03 28.67 13.06
C ASP A 204 1.81 29.63 11.87
N CYS A 205 2.39 30.82 11.99
CA CYS A 205 2.51 31.78 10.87
C CYS A 205 3.65 31.38 9.92
N ALA A 206 3.48 31.64 8.63
CA ALA A 206 4.53 31.37 7.65
C ALA A 206 5.65 32.42 7.75
N ALA A 207 6.90 31.96 7.85
CA ALA A 207 8.07 32.82 7.74
C ALA A 207 8.39 33.07 6.26
N VAL A 208 8.49 34.34 5.87
CA VAL A 208 8.77 34.76 4.48
C VAL A 208 10.27 35.07 4.32
N LEU A 209 10.82 34.84 3.12
CA LEU A 209 12.26 35.03 2.84
C LEU A 209 12.73 36.47 3.11
N SER A 210 13.94 36.62 3.68
CA SER A 210 14.59 37.91 3.93
C SER A 210 16.01 38.06 3.35
N SER A 211 16.41 37.17 2.42
CA SER A 211 17.71 37.01 1.69
C SER A 211 18.57 35.79 2.10
N ASN A 212 19.32 35.22 1.14
CA ASN A 212 20.14 33.99 1.23
C ASN A 212 19.43 32.76 1.81
N CYS A 213 18.56 32.15 1.00
CA CYS A 213 17.77 30.99 1.42
C CYS A 213 18.23 29.71 0.73
N PRO A 214 18.16 28.55 1.40
CA PRO A 214 18.50 27.28 0.77
C PRO A 214 17.65 26.99 -0.49
N PRO A 215 18.21 26.29 -1.49
CA PRO A 215 17.60 26.18 -2.81
C PRO A 215 16.52 25.10 -2.92
N VAL A 216 16.39 24.20 -1.94
CA VAL A 216 15.44 23.09 -1.96
C VAL A 216 14.30 23.39 -1.01
N VAL A 217 13.06 23.14 -1.46
CA VAL A 217 11.86 23.21 -0.63
C VAL A 217 11.38 21.78 -0.36
N ARG A 218 11.11 21.47 0.92
CA ARG A 218 10.49 20.23 1.36
C ARG A 218 9.13 20.52 1.98
N LEU A 219 8.11 19.83 1.49
CA LEU A 219 6.80 19.73 2.14
C LEU A 219 6.74 18.41 2.89
N THR A 220 6.37 18.44 4.16
CA THR A 220 6.03 17.25 4.94
C THR A 220 4.52 17.15 5.07
N LEU A 221 4.00 15.98 4.77
CA LEU A 221 2.59 15.67 4.67
C LEU A 221 2.24 14.62 5.71
N ASP A 222 1.10 14.77 6.37
CA ASP A 222 0.53 13.75 7.25
C ASP A 222 -0.88 13.35 6.77
N HIS A 223 -1.58 12.52 7.55
CA HIS A 223 -2.96 12.11 7.27
C HIS A 223 -3.98 13.27 7.22
N ARG A 224 -3.61 14.50 7.61
CA ARG A 224 -4.42 15.72 7.57
C ARG A 224 -3.98 16.69 6.46
N GLY A 225 -3.02 16.34 5.62
CA GLY A 225 -2.52 17.17 4.52
C GLY A 225 -1.13 17.76 4.82
N ILE A 226 -0.85 18.97 4.34
CA ILE A 226 0.47 19.62 4.57
C ILE A 226 0.62 19.95 6.05
N ARG A 227 1.69 19.43 6.67
CA ARG A 227 2.04 19.63 8.08
C ARG A 227 3.16 20.64 8.27
N LYS A 228 4.14 20.62 7.37
CA LYS A 228 5.35 21.45 7.47
C LYS A 228 5.88 21.84 6.09
N ILE A 229 6.43 23.05 5.99
CA ILE A 229 7.23 23.53 4.87
C ILE A 229 8.59 23.94 5.45
N GLU A 230 9.66 23.55 4.79
CA GLU A 230 11.02 23.96 5.16
C GLU A 230 11.92 24.09 3.94
N ARG A 231 12.94 24.94 4.06
CA ARG A 231 14.02 25.04 3.09
C ARG A 231 15.28 24.36 3.58
N LEU A 232 15.90 23.62 2.67
CA LEU A 232 17.06 22.78 2.96
C LEU A 232 18.18 23.05 1.96
N SER A 233 19.41 22.90 2.43
CA SER A 233 20.56 22.72 1.53
C SER A 233 20.40 21.40 0.78
N LYS A 234 21.03 21.26 -0.39
CA LYS A 234 21.01 20.01 -1.14
C LYS A 234 21.61 18.90 -0.26
N SER A 235 20.79 17.92 0.11
CA SER A 235 21.19 16.74 0.89
C SER A 235 21.33 15.52 0.00
N SER A 236 22.17 14.58 0.43
CA SER A 236 22.21 13.24 -0.16
C SER A 236 20.98 12.44 0.24
N TYR A 237 20.72 11.36 -0.52
CA TYR A 237 19.78 10.33 -0.14
C TYR A 237 20.06 9.82 1.29
N GLU A 238 19.00 9.64 2.08
CA GLU A 238 19.06 8.96 3.39
C GLU A 238 18.05 7.81 3.45
N PRO A 239 18.44 6.62 3.93
CA PRO A 239 17.58 5.44 3.99
C PRO A 239 16.60 5.47 5.16
N ARG A 240 15.79 6.54 5.26
CA ARG A 240 14.78 6.72 6.29
C ARG A 240 13.38 6.69 5.68
N ARG A 241 12.56 5.72 6.08
CA ARG A 241 11.17 5.60 5.64
C ARG A 241 10.20 6.06 6.73
N SER A 242 9.06 6.61 6.32
CA SER A 242 7.91 6.89 7.18
C SER A 242 6.63 6.25 6.64
N ASP A 243 5.82 5.66 7.52
CA ASP A 243 4.45 5.26 7.21
C ASP A 243 3.42 6.32 7.64
N ARG A 244 3.83 7.30 8.44
CA ARG A 244 2.96 8.36 8.99
C ARG A 244 3.07 9.67 8.22
N GLU A 245 4.19 9.85 7.54
CA GLU A 245 4.51 11.07 6.81
C GLU A 245 4.86 10.75 5.36
N ALA A 246 4.57 11.69 4.47
CA ALA A 246 5.04 11.70 3.10
C ALA A 246 5.68 13.05 2.77
N PHE A 247 6.48 13.09 1.71
CA PHE A 247 7.36 14.21 1.42
C PHE A 247 7.29 14.60 -0.04
N VAL A 248 7.22 15.90 -0.30
CA VAL A 248 7.42 16.49 -1.64
C VAL A 248 8.68 17.33 -1.55
N ILE A 249 9.67 17.04 -2.40
CA ILE A 249 10.97 17.69 -2.36
C ILE A 249 11.35 18.08 -3.77
N SER A 250 11.62 19.36 -3.98
CA SER A 250 12.06 19.88 -5.28
C SER A 250 12.83 21.19 -5.12
N PRO A 251 13.66 21.56 -6.11
CA PRO A 251 14.23 22.90 -6.19
C PRO A 251 13.15 23.99 -6.11
N ALA A 252 13.45 25.11 -5.47
CA ALA A 252 12.51 26.22 -5.27
C ALA A 252 11.93 26.76 -6.60
N ILE A 253 12.70 26.68 -7.69
CA ILE A 253 12.26 27.08 -9.03
C ILE A 253 11.05 26.28 -9.53
N CYS A 254 10.90 25.02 -9.10
CA CYS A 254 9.75 24.18 -9.46
C CYS A 254 8.44 24.65 -8.80
N PHE A 255 8.52 25.57 -7.84
CA PHE A 255 7.37 26.11 -7.10
C PHE A 255 7.10 27.59 -7.42
N GLN A 256 7.72 28.15 -8.46
CA GLN A 256 7.65 29.59 -8.74
C GLN A 256 6.23 30.11 -8.97
N ASP A 257 5.39 29.33 -9.66
CA ASP A 257 4.01 29.68 -9.99
C ASP A 257 2.99 29.03 -9.03
N VAL A 258 3.45 28.46 -7.92
CA VAL A 258 2.60 27.72 -6.98
C VAL A 258 2.25 28.63 -5.81
N VAL A 259 0.97 28.73 -5.50
CA VAL A 259 0.48 29.56 -4.40
C VAL A 259 0.09 28.68 -3.22
N ALA A 260 0.66 28.95 -2.05
CA ALA A 260 0.22 28.37 -0.80
C ALA A 260 -0.88 29.26 -0.20
N VAL A 261 -2.05 28.67 0.05
CA VAL A 261 -3.20 29.36 0.62
C VAL A 261 -3.41 28.86 2.05
N LEU A 262 -3.39 29.79 3.01
CA LEU A 262 -3.52 29.50 4.43
C LEU A 262 -4.86 30.02 4.95
N LYS A 263 -5.65 29.12 5.55
CA LYS A 263 -6.92 29.45 6.22
C LYS A 263 -7.18 28.48 7.37
N PHE A 264 -7.57 28.99 8.54
CA PHE A 264 -7.83 28.19 9.76
C PHE A 264 -6.70 27.21 10.12
N HIS A 265 -5.45 27.68 10.04
CA HIS A 265 -4.23 26.88 10.24
C HIS A 265 -4.08 25.67 9.30
N VAL A 266 -4.89 25.58 8.24
CA VAL A 266 -4.73 24.60 7.17
C VAL A 266 -4.11 25.29 5.96
N LEU A 267 -3.20 24.58 5.30
CA LEU A 267 -2.53 25.02 4.09
C LEU A 267 -2.80 24.03 2.96
N TRP A 268 -3.22 24.56 1.82
CA TRP A 268 -3.28 23.83 0.55
C TRP A 268 -2.57 24.63 -0.54
N LEU A 269 -2.28 23.97 -1.66
CA LEU A 269 -1.61 24.57 -2.80
C LEU A 269 -2.59 24.77 -3.97
N GLU A 270 -2.49 25.94 -4.59
CA GLU A 270 -3.08 26.24 -5.88
C GLU A 270 -2.00 26.15 -6.94
N LEU A 271 -2.26 25.32 -7.95
CA LEU A 271 -1.32 25.03 -9.02
C LEU A 271 -1.81 25.70 -10.31
N PRO A 272 -0.88 26.19 -11.15
CA PRO A 272 -1.24 26.66 -12.49
C PRO A 272 -1.75 25.49 -13.34
N ALA A 273 -2.60 25.78 -14.33
CA ALA A 273 -3.23 24.74 -15.17
C ALA A 273 -2.22 23.84 -15.92
N SER A 274 -0.99 24.35 -16.15
CA SER A 274 0.11 23.61 -16.78
C SER A 274 0.75 22.56 -15.86
N LEU A 275 0.61 22.69 -14.54
CA LEU A 275 1.27 21.84 -13.56
C LEU A 275 0.31 20.79 -12.99
N LEU A 276 0.64 19.52 -13.21
CA LEU A 276 -0.19 18.37 -12.80
C LEU A 276 0.14 17.87 -11.37
N GLY A 277 1.05 18.54 -10.67
CA GLY A 277 1.45 18.28 -9.28
C GLY A 277 2.86 17.71 -9.12
N PHE A 278 3.13 17.09 -7.97
CA PHE A 278 4.49 16.74 -7.55
C PHE A 278 4.62 15.28 -7.17
N HIS A 279 5.81 14.71 -7.35
CA HIS A 279 6.11 13.37 -6.84
C HIS A 279 6.13 13.38 -5.32
N ILE A 280 5.53 12.36 -4.72
CA ILE A 280 5.36 12.22 -3.28
C ILE A 280 6.13 10.97 -2.85
N TRP A 281 6.99 11.09 -1.85
CA TRP A 281 7.84 10.01 -1.35
C TRP A 281 7.48 9.67 0.10
N ASP A 282 7.73 8.43 0.51
CA ASP A 282 7.69 8.02 1.92
C ASP A 282 9.02 8.25 2.66
N THR A 283 9.97 8.91 1.99
CA THR A 283 11.35 9.15 2.45
C THR A 283 11.61 10.66 2.48
N PRO A 284 12.15 11.24 3.56
CA PRO A 284 12.34 12.69 3.71
C PRO A 284 13.50 13.26 2.89
N ASN A 285 14.39 12.39 2.41
CA ASN A 285 15.53 12.70 1.53
C ASN A 285 15.64 11.56 0.49
N PRO A 286 14.71 11.48 -0.50
CA PRO A 286 14.69 10.41 -1.50
C PRO A 286 15.86 10.58 -2.49
N PRO A 287 16.24 9.51 -3.23
CA PRO A 287 17.16 9.66 -4.35
C PRO A 287 16.58 10.55 -5.45
N GLY A 288 17.44 11.15 -6.28
CA GLY A 288 17.02 11.82 -7.51
C GLY A 288 16.31 10.83 -8.43
N ILE A 289 15.29 11.28 -9.15
CA ILE A 289 14.57 10.41 -10.10
C ILE A 289 15.49 9.99 -11.24
N GLU A 290 16.38 10.89 -11.64
CA GLU A 290 17.46 10.68 -12.59
C GLU A 290 18.51 9.66 -12.13
N ASP A 291 18.64 9.44 -10.82
CA ASP A 291 19.55 8.45 -10.24
C ASP A 291 18.89 7.07 -10.07
N CYS A 292 17.60 6.95 -10.43
CA CYS A 292 16.82 5.72 -10.28
C CYS A 292 16.54 5.08 -11.64
N ASP A 293 16.68 3.76 -11.69
CA ASP A 293 16.32 2.96 -12.87
C ASP A 293 14.82 2.64 -12.81
N PHE A 294 13.98 3.48 -13.42
CA PHE A 294 12.53 3.27 -13.48
C PHE A 294 12.08 2.56 -14.76
N TYR A 295 11.12 1.66 -14.60
CA TYR A 295 10.31 1.14 -15.69
C TYR A 295 8.82 1.44 -15.48
N GLY A 296 8.18 1.92 -16.54
CA GLY A 296 6.81 2.40 -16.55
C GLY A 296 6.73 3.92 -16.69
N ARG A 297 5.52 4.44 -16.90
CA ARG A 297 5.31 5.89 -17.08
C ARG A 297 5.25 6.58 -15.73
N VAL A 298 6.35 7.21 -15.33
CA VAL A 298 6.37 8.15 -14.19
C VAL A 298 5.57 9.39 -14.58
N THR A 299 4.59 9.75 -13.77
CA THR A 299 3.75 10.94 -13.98
C THR A 299 3.82 11.86 -12.77
N PRO A 300 3.58 13.18 -12.95
CA PRO A 300 3.37 14.08 -11.83
C PRO A 300 2.29 13.55 -10.87
N SER A 301 2.36 13.93 -9.60
CA SER A 301 1.44 13.46 -8.54
C SER A 301 1.50 11.95 -8.24
N MET A 302 2.52 11.23 -8.71
CA MET A 302 2.73 9.82 -8.33
C MET A 302 3.29 9.71 -6.91
N GLN A 303 2.76 8.77 -6.13
CA GLN A 303 3.29 8.40 -4.83
C GLN A 303 4.26 7.23 -4.98
N PHE A 304 5.46 7.34 -4.41
CA PHE A 304 6.47 6.30 -4.36
C PHE A 304 6.63 5.75 -2.95
N LYS A 305 6.72 4.43 -2.86
CA LYS A 305 7.15 3.71 -1.67
C LYS A 305 8.55 3.17 -1.90
N THR A 306 9.41 3.33 -0.92
CA THR A 306 10.78 2.80 -0.94
C THR A 306 10.90 1.63 0.03
N THR A 307 11.71 0.65 -0.36
CA THR A 307 12.10 -0.48 0.48
C THR A 307 13.62 -0.56 0.50
N ASN A 308 14.22 -0.30 1.67
CA ASN A 308 15.66 -0.47 1.87
C ASN A 308 16.00 -1.95 1.93
N LEU A 309 16.70 -2.45 0.91
CA LEU A 309 17.00 -3.87 0.78
C LEU A 309 18.11 -4.36 1.74
N ARG A 310 18.82 -3.46 2.42
CA ARG A 310 19.89 -3.81 3.38
C ARG A 310 19.38 -4.15 4.78
N SER A 311 18.17 -3.70 5.12
CA SER A 311 17.63 -3.81 6.49
C SER A 311 16.42 -4.73 6.58
N VAL A 312 16.06 -5.41 5.48
CA VAL A 312 14.93 -6.33 5.45
C VAL A 312 15.33 -7.74 5.83
N THR A 313 14.43 -8.42 6.54
CA THR A 313 14.49 -9.86 6.81
C THR A 313 13.62 -10.67 5.85
N GLY A 314 12.95 -9.99 4.93
CA GLY A 314 12.14 -10.58 3.87
C GLY A 314 11.23 -9.55 3.20
N LEU A 315 10.62 -9.93 2.09
CA LEU A 315 9.63 -9.13 1.36
C LEU A 315 8.36 -9.95 1.14
N THR A 316 7.18 -9.37 1.35
CA THR A 316 5.90 -9.98 0.93
C THR A 316 5.27 -9.15 -0.17
N PHE A 317 4.91 -9.81 -1.28
CA PHE A 317 4.23 -9.21 -2.42
C PHE A 317 2.75 -9.59 -2.39
N PHE A 318 1.88 -8.58 -2.45
CA PHE A 318 0.43 -8.75 -2.39
C PHE A 318 -0.16 -8.71 -3.79
N PHE A 319 -0.51 -9.88 -4.32
CA PHE A 319 -1.12 -10.00 -5.64
C PHE A 319 -2.62 -10.33 -5.57
N SER A 320 -3.42 -9.73 -6.44
CA SER A 320 -4.85 -10.07 -6.62
C SER A 320 -5.17 -10.01 -8.12
N PHE A 321 -5.77 -11.07 -8.67
CA PHE A 321 -6.03 -11.23 -10.11
C PHE A 321 -4.80 -10.94 -11.00
N SER A 322 -3.65 -11.52 -10.62
CA SER A 322 -2.33 -11.31 -11.26
C SER A 322 -1.77 -9.90 -11.17
N LYS A 323 -2.38 -8.97 -10.42
CA LYS A 323 -1.90 -7.59 -10.30
C LYS A 323 -1.29 -7.33 -8.92
N LEU A 324 -0.17 -6.62 -8.88
CA LEU A 324 0.50 -6.29 -7.63
C LEU A 324 -0.11 -5.04 -7.00
N TYR A 325 -0.53 -5.12 -5.73
CA TYR A 325 -1.18 -4.03 -5.01
C TYR A 325 -0.29 -3.41 -3.92
N ALA A 326 0.57 -4.20 -3.29
CA ALA A 326 1.48 -3.72 -2.25
C ALA A 326 2.71 -4.61 -2.14
N ILE A 327 3.78 -4.03 -1.60
CA ILE A 327 4.97 -4.76 -1.13
C ILE A 327 5.15 -4.41 0.34
N HIS A 328 5.36 -5.42 1.18
CA HIS A 328 5.70 -5.26 2.58
C HIS A 328 7.16 -5.63 2.82
N ALA A 329 7.88 -4.72 3.46
CA ALA A 329 9.25 -4.92 3.89
C ALA A 329 9.25 -5.47 5.33
N HIS A 330 9.62 -6.75 5.49
CA HIS A 330 9.77 -7.35 6.81
C HIS A 330 11.07 -6.82 7.44
N THR A 331 11.00 -6.41 8.70
CA THR A 331 12.16 -5.98 9.50
C THR A 331 11.99 -6.53 10.91
N HIS A 332 13.03 -6.46 11.75
CA HIS A 332 12.89 -6.84 13.17
C HIS A 332 11.78 -6.07 13.89
N ALA A 333 11.56 -4.80 13.55
CA ALA A 333 10.48 -3.99 14.13
C ALA A 333 9.11 -4.29 13.53
N ARG A 334 9.07 -4.88 12.32
CA ARG A 334 7.84 -5.20 11.58
C ARG A 334 7.98 -6.58 10.93
N PRO A 335 7.87 -7.66 11.73
CA PRO A 335 8.07 -9.02 11.21
C PRO A 335 6.86 -9.54 10.44
N CYS A 336 5.68 -8.93 10.60
CA CYS A 336 4.42 -9.41 10.02
C CYS A 336 3.81 -8.38 9.06
N ALA A 337 3.29 -8.87 7.94
CA ALA A 337 2.70 -8.04 6.88
C ALA A 337 1.22 -7.67 7.10
N THR A 338 0.64 -8.02 8.26
CA THR A 338 -0.78 -7.82 8.62
C THR A 338 -1.23 -6.37 8.42
N LYS A 339 -0.48 -5.38 8.93
CA LYS A 339 -0.83 -3.96 8.73
C LYS A 339 -0.86 -3.53 7.26
N THR A 340 -0.01 -4.11 6.41
CA THR A 340 -0.03 -3.82 4.97
C THR A 340 -1.24 -4.46 4.31
N PHE A 341 -1.60 -5.66 4.73
CA PHE A 341 -2.82 -6.34 4.29
C PHE A 341 -4.09 -5.58 4.69
N ASP A 342 -4.20 -5.13 5.94
CA ASP A 342 -5.37 -4.43 6.47
C ASP A 342 -5.64 -3.09 5.76
N ARG A 343 -4.59 -2.48 5.16
CA ARG A 343 -4.73 -1.27 4.34
C ARG A 343 -5.35 -1.54 2.97
N LEU A 344 -5.34 -2.77 2.48
CA LEU A 344 -5.98 -3.12 1.22
C LEU A 344 -7.50 -3.00 1.35
N PRO A 345 -8.24 -2.60 0.29
CA PRO A 345 -9.70 -2.61 0.33
C PRO A 345 -10.26 -3.99 0.71
N VAL A 346 -11.37 -4.06 1.45
CA VAL A 346 -11.97 -5.34 1.93
C VAL A 346 -12.17 -6.35 0.78
N LYS A 347 -12.76 -5.92 -0.35
CA LYS A 347 -12.92 -6.77 -1.55
C LYS A 347 -11.58 -7.29 -2.13
N ARG A 348 -10.47 -6.60 -1.85
CA ARG A 348 -9.12 -7.04 -2.24
C ARG A 348 -8.53 -8.02 -1.24
N GLN A 349 -8.76 -7.81 0.05
CA GLN A 349 -8.34 -8.74 1.10
C GLN A 349 -8.90 -10.15 0.87
N GLU A 350 -10.13 -10.25 0.35
CA GLU A 350 -10.80 -11.52 0.01
C GLU A 350 -10.08 -12.33 -1.09
N SER A 351 -9.36 -11.66 -2.01
CA SER A 351 -8.79 -12.27 -3.22
C SER A 351 -7.26 -12.20 -3.31
N VAL A 352 -6.60 -11.73 -2.26
CA VAL A 352 -5.15 -11.50 -2.28
C VAL A 352 -4.37 -12.76 -1.90
N VAL A 353 -3.26 -12.96 -2.61
CA VAL A 353 -2.24 -13.98 -2.42
C VAL A 353 -0.94 -13.31 -1.99
N TRP A 354 -0.23 -13.93 -1.06
CA TRP A 354 1.00 -13.43 -0.46
C TRP A 354 2.16 -14.26 -0.97
N ILE A 355 3.05 -13.63 -1.73
CA ILE A 355 4.29 -14.28 -2.18
C ILE A 355 5.43 -13.74 -1.32
N TYR A 356 5.99 -14.60 -0.48
CA TYR A 356 7.07 -14.24 0.43
C TYR A 356 8.43 -14.51 -0.23
N LEU A 357 9.36 -13.57 -0.09
CA LEU A 357 10.77 -13.70 -0.42
C LEU A 357 11.56 -13.58 0.89
N PRO A 358 12.08 -14.69 1.43
CA PRO A 358 12.95 -14.65 2.61
C PRO A 358 14.24 -13.87 2.32
N MET A 359 14.73 -13.11 3.30
CA MET A 359 16.04 -12.46 3.27
C MET A 359 16.79 -12.82 4.56
N PRO A 360 17.36 -14.03 4.66
CA PRO A 360 18.14 -14.45 5.83
C PRO A 360 19.42 -13.61 5.98
N ARG A 361 20.16 -13.84 7.07
CA ARG A 361 21.46 -13.18 7.28
C ARG A 361 22.39 -13.49 6.10
N ASP A 362 23.21 -12.50 5.75
CA ASP A 362 24.19 -12.57 4.65
C ASP A 362 23.61 -12.71 3.23
N GLU A 363 22.28 -12.73 3.10
CA GLU A 363 21.59 -12.68 1.82
C GLU A 363 21.59 -11.25 1.25
N GLU A 364 21.71 -11.15 -0.06
CA GLU A 364 21.69 -9.86 -0.77
C GLU A 364 21.03 -10.06 -2.14
N ILE A 365 20.11 -9.15 -2.50
CA ILE A 365 19.60 -9.08 -3.87
C ILE A 365 20.69 -8.47 -4.74
N THR A 366 21.14 -9.20 -5.75
CA THR A 366 22.22 -8.79 -6.66
C THR A 366 21.70 -8.29 -8.00
N SER A 367 20.48 -8.68 -8.40
CA SER A 367 19.84 -8.19 -9.62
C SER A 367 18.33 -8.38 -9.56
N ILE A 368 17.60 -7.48 -10.23
CA ILE A 368 16.15 -7.56 -10.38
C ILE A 368 15.80 -7.36 -11.86
N ALA A 369 15.01 -8.28 -12.40
CA ALA A 369 14.35 -8.14 -13.69
C ALA A 369 12.84 -8.39 -13.56
N MET A 370 12.10 -7.95 -14.56
CA MET A 370 10.67 -8.17 -14.69
C MET A 370 10.36 -8.73 -16.06
N ARG A 371 9.58 -9.81 -16.09
CA ARG A 371 8.94 -10.33 -17.29
C ARG A 371 7.52 -9.78 -17.38
N LEU A 372 7.22 -9.12 -18.48
CA LEU A 372 5.92 -8.45 -18.70
C LEU A 372 5.15 -9.12 -19.82
N LYS A 373 3.85 -9.31 -19.62
CA LYS A 373 2.93 -9.82 -20.65
C LYS A 373 2.78 -8.78 -21.77
N VAL A 374 2.89 -9.22 -23.02
CA VAL A 374 2.60 -8.40 -24.21
C VAL A 374 1.15 -8.62 -24.64
N GLU A 375 0.38 -7.54 -24.71
CA GLU A 375 -1.01 -7.51 -25.19
C GLU A 375 -1.22 -6.32 -26.13
N GLY A 376 -1.86 -6.53 -27.28
CA GLY A 376 -2.26 -5.45 -28.20
C GLY A 376 -1.11 -4.57 -28.71
N GLY A 377 0.10 -5.13 -28.85
CA GLY A 377 1.28 -4.39 -29.33
C GLY A 377 2.11 -3.69 -28.25
N GLY A 378 1.76 -3.82 -26.96
CA GLY A 378 2.51 -3.23 -25.84
C GLY A 378 2.67 -4.17 -24.64
N ALA A 379 3.68 -3.92 -23.79
CA ALA A 379 3.88 -4.66 -22.55
C ALA A 379 3.11 -4.00 -21.39
N THR A 380 2.38 -4.78 -20.58
CA THR A 380 1.66 -4.27 -19.41
C THR A 380 2.47 -4.42 -18.12
N THR A 381 2.68 -3.31 -17.40
CA THR A 381 3.33 -3.30 -16.09
C THR A 381 2.39 -3.71 -14.94
N GLN A 382 1.09 -3.90 -15.21
CA GLN A 382 0.11 -4.22 -14.16
C GLN A 382 0.22 -5.66 -13.64
N LYS A 383 0.82 -6.57 -14.41
CA LYS A 383 0.95 -8.00 -14.08
C LYS A 383 2.42 -8.44 -14.07
N PRO A 384 3.28 -7.82 -13.23
CA PRO A 384 4.71 -8.06 -13.27
C PRO A 384 5.05 -9.47 -12.74
N PHE A 385 5.91 -10.19 -13.46
CA PHE A 385 6.58 -11.38 -12.95
C PHE A 385 8.03 -11.01 -12.66
N PHE A 386 8.42 -10.92 -11.39
CA PHE A 386 9.77 -10.56 -10.99
C PHE A 386 10.68 -11.78 -11.04
N MET A 387 11.87 -11.58 -11.60
CA MET A 387 13.00 -12.49 -11.52
C MET A 387 14.04 -11.79 -10.64
N ILE A 388 14.26 -12.33 -9.45
CA ILE A 388 15.11 -11.72 -8.43
C ILE A 388 16.29 -12.66 -8.20
N ARG A 389 17.50 -12.16 -8.49
CA ARG A 389 18.72 -12.91 -8.18
C ARG A 389 19.21 -12.51 -6.80
N THR A 390 19.44 -13.52 -5.99
CA THR A 390 19.97 -13.41 -4.64
C THR A 390 21.35 -14.08 -4.56
N LYS A 391 22.15 -13.70 -3.58
CA LYS A 391 23.53 -14.16 -3.40
C LYS A 391 23.59 -15.63 -2.97
N LEU A 392 22.72 -16.06 -2.05
CA LEU A 392 22.75 -17.42 -1.50
C LEU A 392 21.68 -18.31 -2.15
N ALA A 393 20.45 -17.81 -2.31
CA ALA A 393 19.36 -18.61 -2.86
C ALA A 393 19.36 -18.69 -4.40
N GLY A 394 20.16 -17.88 -5.12
CA GLY A 394 20.18 -17.83 -6.58
C GLY A 394 18.94 -17.14 -7.16
N ASP A 395 18.43 -17.63 -8.29
CA ASP A 395 17.26 -17.03 -8.97
C ASP A 395 15.95 -17.45 -8.29
N VAL A 396 15.16 -16.45 -7.89
CA VAL A 396 13.83 -16.60 -7.27
C VAL A 396 12.79 -15.86 -8.11
N TYR A 397 11.62 -16.49 -8.27
CA TYR A 397 10.53 -15.99 -9.10
C TYR A 397 9.36 -15.52 -8.23
N VAL A 398 8.83 -14.33 -8.52
CA VAL A 398 7.72 -13.73 -7.78
C VAL A 398 6.71 -13.15 -8.74
N GLY A 399 5.55 -13.78 -8.88
CA GLY A 399 4.42 -13.21 -9.60
C GLY A 399 3.64 -14.22 -10.45
N PRO A 400 2.67 -13.71 -11.24
CA PRO A 400 1.80 -14.53 -12.06
C PRO A 400 2.53 -15.05 -13.29
N CYS A 401 2.30 -16.32 -13.62
CA CYS A 401 2.91 -16.91 -14.79
C CYS A 401 2.07 -16.68 -16.06
N HIS A 402 2.71 -16.37 -17.20
CA HIS A 402 2.01 -16.06 -18.46
C HIS A 402 2.56 -16.91 -19.62
N LEU A 403 1.75 -17.76 -20.26
CA LEU A 403 2.20 -18.55 -21.42
C LEU A 403 2.33 -17.74 -22.73
N ARG A 404 1.89 -16.47 -22.74
CA ARG A 404 1.86 -15.65 -23.95
C ARG A 404 3.22 -14.97 -24.20
N GLN A 405 3.31 -14.27 -25.34
CA GLN A 405 4.45 -13.40 -25.64
C GLN A 405 4.76 -12.48 -24.45
N HIS A 406 6.04 -12.37 -24.15
CA HIS A 406 6.54 -11.60 -23.03
C HIS A 406 7.72 -10.73 -23.45
N ARG A 407 8.00 -9.73 -22.62
CA ARG A 407 9.17 -8.87 -22.74
C ARG A 407 9.87 -8.81 -21.39
N ASP A 408 11.16 -9.08 -21.41
CA ASP A 408 12.00 -8.98 -20.21
C ASP A 408 12.61 -7.59 -20.13
N ILE A 409 12.54 -7.04 -18.92
CA ILE A 409 13.04 -5.72 -18.56
C ILE A 409 13.97 -5.90 -17.38
N VAL A 410 15.21 -5.45 -17.51
CA VAL A 410 16.13 -5.43 -16.38
C VAL A 410 15.89 -4.13 -15.61
N LEU A 411 15.51 -4.25 -14.34
CA LEU A 411 15.39 -3.10 -13.44
C LEU A 411 16.75 -2.75 -12.84
N SER A 412 17.54 -3.77 -12.48
CA SER A 412 18.87 -3.56 -11.91
C SER A 412 19.84 -4.66 -12.30
N GLN A 413 21.03 -4.27 -12.78
CA GLN A 413 22.13 -5.18 -13.13
C GLN A 413 23.20 -5.27 -12.01
N SER A 414 23.00 -4.58 -10.90
CA SER A 414 23.87 -4.61 -9.73
C SER A 414 23.02 -4.65 -8.47
N SER A 415 23.65 -4.90 -7.31
CA SER A 415 22.94 -4.90 -6.04
C SER A 415 22.21 -3.58 -5.81
N PRO A 416 20.86 -3.55 -5.81
CA PRO A 416 20.13 -2.33 -5.55
C PRO A 416 20.07 -2.05 -4.06
N GLU A 417 20.21 -0.78 -3.68
CA GLU A 417 20.00 -0.34 -2.30
C GLU A 417 18.51 -0.17 -1.99
N LEU A 418 17.74 0.29 -2.97
CA LEU A 418 16.29 0.41 -2.86
C LEU A 418 15.54 -0.35 -3.94
N LEU A 419 14.42 -0.95 -3.54
CA LEU A 419 13.30 -1.24 -4.43
C LEU A 419 12.25 -0.12 -4.27
N ILE A 420 11.81 0.44 -5.40
CA ILE A 420 10.85 1.54 -5.47
C ILE A 420 9.64 1.07 -6.28
N HIS A 421 8.44 1.35 -5.78
CA HIS A 421 7.22 1.16 -6.56
C HIS A 421 6.24 2.29 -6.33
N ASN A 422 5.35 2.54 -7.29
CA ASN A 422 4.27 3.49 -7.07
C ASN A 422 3.12 2.89 -6.26
N VAL A 423 2.36 3.76 -5.60
CA VAL A 423 1.10 3.41 -4.92
C VAL A 423 -0.05 4.14 -5.60
N ALA A 424 -1.17 3.44 -5.76
CA ALA A 424 -2.42 3.99 -6.25
C ALA A 424 -3.54 3.77 -5.22
N ASP A 425 -4.50 4.69 -5.16
CA ASP A 425 -5.57 4.64 -4.15
C ASP A 425 -6.38 3.34 -4.17
N VAL A 426 -6.71 2.83 -5.37
CA VAL A 426 -7.54 1.62 -5.59
C VAL A 426 -6.94 0.71 -6.67
N GLY A 427 -5.86 1.14 -7.33
CA GLY A 427 -5.24 0.45 -8.46
C GLY A 427 -3.99 -0.35 -8.07
N PRO A 428 -3.49 -1.20 -8.98
CA PRO A 428 -2.21 -1.88 -8.78
C PRO A 428 -1.04 -0.92 -8.96
N ALA A 429 0.13 -1.34 -8.52
CA ALA A 429 1.39 -0.73 -8.91
C ALA A 429 1.62 -0.92 -10.43
N THR A 430 2.18 0.11 -11.06
CA THR A 430 2.41 0.21 -12.51
C THR A 430 3.79 0.75 -12.87
N VAL A 431 4.51 1.27 -11.89
CA VAL A 431 5.87 1.78 -12.02
C VAL A 431 6.72 1.11 -10.95
N PHE A 432 7.85 0.59 -11.40
CA PHE A 432 8.84 -0.08 -10.57
C PHE A 432 10.20 0.53 -10.87
N GLY A 433 11.03 0.66 -9.86
CA GLY A 433 12.40 1.09 -10.08
C GLY A 433 13.33 0.68 -8.98
N THR A 434 14.61 0.90 -9.20
CA THR A 434 15.67 0.63 -8.23
C THR A 434 16.62 1.80 -8.11
N TYR A 435 17.19 1.97 -6.92
CA TYR A 435 18.32 2.86 -6.70
C TYR A 435 19.59 2.01 -6.53
N PRO A 436 20.62 2.18 -7.38
CA PRO A 436 21.79 1.32 -7.36
C PRO A 436 22.67 1.61 -6.14
N ARG A 437 23.37 0.57 -5.66
CA ARG A 437 24.44 0.73 -4.67
C ARG A 437 25.66 1.35 -5.36
N LYS A 438 26.36 2.26 -4.69
CA LYS A 438 27.56 2.97 -5.20
C LYS A 438 28.79 2.07 -5.51
N GLN A 439 28.66 0.74 -5.49
CA GLN A 439 29.77 -0.21 -5.68
C GLN A 439 29.80 -0.80 -7.09
N HIS A 440 30.99 -1.28 -7.48
CA HIS A 440 31.45 -1.58 -8.84
C HIS A 440 30.52 -2.47 -9.68
N ARG A 441 30.53 -2.22 -10.99
CA ARG A 441 29.85 -3.01 -12.03
C ARG A 441 30.63 -4.29 -12.33
N ASP A 442 30.31 -5.37 -11.62
CA ASP A 442 30.58 -6.69 -12.17
C ASP A 442 29.40 -7.07 -13.07
N SER A 443 29.69 -7.47 -14.32
CA SER A 443 28.66 -7.92 -15.25
C SER A 443 28.08 -9.24 -14.76
N LEU A 444 26.88 -9.20 -14.17
CA LEU A 444 26.16 -10.40 -13.78
C LEU A 444 25.65 -11.14 -15.03
N PRO A 445 25.57 -12.49 -15.01
CA PRO A 445 25.01 -13.24 -16.13
C PRO A 445 23.54 -12.87 -16.34
N PRO A 446 22.99 -13.00 -17.56
CA PRO A 446 21.58 -12.74 -17.79
C PRO A 446 20.68 -13.69 -16.98
N PHE A 447 19.43 -13.29 -16.77
CA PHE A 447 18.40 -14.21 -16.29
C PHE A 447 18.10 -15.27 -17.35
N ASN A 448 17.63 -16.44 -16.92
CA ASN A 448 17.17 -17.45 -17.87
C ASN A 448 15.95 -16.93 -18.65
N ASN A 449 16.08 -16.86 -19.97
CA ASN A 449 14.99 -16.42 -20.85
C ASN A 449 13.87 -17.47 -20.98
N ARG A 450 14.11 -18.72 -20.59
CA ARG A 450 13.06 -19.75 -20.58
C ARG A 450 12.17 -19.57 -19.36
N TRP A 451 10.88 -19.87 -19.53
CA TRP A 451 10.03 -20.13 -18.38
C TRP A 451 10.53 -21.40 -17.68
N PRO A 452 10.29 -21.55 -16.36
CA PRO A 452 10.30 -22.89 -15.74
C PRO A 452 9.44 -23.86 -16.57
N ASN A 453 9.65 -25.17 -16.48
CA ASN A 453 8.90 -26.15 -17.29
C ASN A 453 7.40 -26.09 -16.95
N MET A 454 6.68 -25.21 -17.65
CA MET A 454 5.26 -24.96 -17.42
C MET A 454 4.43 -26.11 -17.96
N ASP A 455 3.60 -26.73 -17.12
CA ASP A 455 2.53 -27.59 -17.62
C ASP A 455 1.47 -26.72 -18.33
N PRO A 456 1.29 -26.86 -19.66
CA PRO A 456 0.33 -26.06 -20.42
C PRO A 456 -1.11 -26.27 -19.96
N LEU A 457 -1.45 -27.45 -19.43
CA LEU A 457 -2.79 -27.79 -18.97
C LEU A 457 -3.13 -27.02 -17.69
N LEU A 458 -2.20 -26.94 -16.74
CA LEU A 458 -2.41 -26.17 -15.50
C LEU A 458 -2.66 -24.68 -15.78
N HIS A 459 -1.96 -24.09 -16.77
CA HIS A 459 -2.20 -22.71 -17.14
C HIS A 459 -3.54 -22.47 -17.85
N LEU A 460 -3.98 -23.42 -18.68
CA LEU A 460 -5.27 -23.32 -19.39
C LEU A 460 -6.46 -23.49 -18.43
N MET A 461 -6.28 -24.25 -17.35
CA MET A 461 -7.33 -24.52 -16.37
C MET A 461 -7.56 -23.37 -15.38
N PHE A 462 -6.55 -22.53 -15.10
CA PHE A 462 -6.62 -21.57 -14.00
C PHE A 462 -6.12 -20.17 -14.39
N GLU A 463 -7.07 -19.27 -14.67
CA GLU A 463 -6.77 -17.85 -14.84
C GLU A 463 -6.21 -17.29 -13.51
N HIS A 464 -5.05 -16.64 -13.55
CA HIS A 464 -4.37 -16.02 -12.40
C HIS A 464 -3.54 -16.94 -11.47
N MET A 465 -2.97 -18.04 -11.96
CA MET A 465 -1.98 -18.79 -11.18
C MET A 465 -0.65 -18.06 -10.97
N TYR A 466 -0.06 -18.34 -9.82
CA TYR A 466 1.28 -17.96 -9.41
C TYR A 466 2.14 -19.22 -9.36
N LEU A 467 3.43 -19.05 -9.65
CA LEU A 467 4.42 -20.13 -9.62
C LEU A 467 5.54 -19.75 -8.67
N SER A 468 5.93 -20.70 -7.84
CA SER A 468 7.14 -20.65 -7.01
C SER A 468 7.90 -21.96 -7.17
N VAL A 469 9.23 -21.88 -7.22
CA VAL A 469 10.11 -23.02 -7.52
C VAL A 469 11.28 -23.05 -6.56
N ALA A 470 11.63 -24.24 -6.07
CA ALA A 470 12.78 -24.45 -5.20
C ALA A 470 13.48 -25.78 -5.53
N PRO A 471 14.82 -25.84 -5.46
CA PRO A 471 15.55 -27.09 -5.50
C PRO A 471 15.41 -27.82 -4.16
N PHE A 472 15.36 -29.15 -4.20
CA PHE A 472 15.43 -29.98 -2.99
C PHE A 472 16.86 -30.22 -2.50
N LYS A 473 17.84 -30.06 -3.40
CA LYS A 473 19.25 -30.26 -3.08
C LYS A 473 19.67 -29.35 -1.91
N ASP A 474 20.43 -29.92 -0.97
CA ASP A 474 21.03 -29.25 0.17
C ASP A 474 20.02 -28.63 1.17
N VAL A 475 18.74 -29.03 1.13
CA VAL A 475 17.72 -28.63 2.10
C VAL A 475 18.02 -29.28 3.46
N THR A 476 18.11 -28.46 4.51
CA THR A 476 18.37 -28.88 5.89
C THR A 476 17.14 -28.79 6.78
N GLY A 477 16.13 -28.02 6.39
CA GLY A 477 14.88 -27.87 7.13
C GLY A 477 13.73 -27.44 6.23
N ILE A 478 12.51 -27.83 6.61
CA ILE A 478 11.27 -27.41 5.94
C ILE A 478 10.27 -26.95 6.99
N GLN A 479 9.71 -25.78 6.80
CA GLN A 479 8.54 -25.28 7.52
C GLN A 479 7.32 -25.42 6.60
N VAL A 480 6.34 -26.22 6.99
CA VAL A 480 5.07 -26.37 6.27
C VAL A 480 4.03 -25.46 6.93
N LEU A 481 3.40 -24.61 6.14
CA LEU A 481 2.35 -23.68 6.57
C LEU A 481 0.98 -24.27 6.22
N GLU A 482 0.21 -24.60 7.25
CA GLU A 482 -1.09 -25.27 7.14
C GLU A 482 -2.24 -24.33 7.55
N ASP A 483 -3.36 -24.44 6.86
CA ASP A 483 -4.62 -23.82 7.28
C ASP A 483 -5.36 -24.65 8.35
N GLU A 484 -6.56 -24.22 8.73
CA GLU A 484 -7.39 -24.89 9.73
C GLU A 484 -7.83 -26.30 9.31
N ASN A 485 -7.82 -26.61 8.01
CA ASN A 485 -8.14 -27.92 7.45
C ASN A 485 -6.90 -28.82 7.28
N PHE A 486 -5.73 -28.39 7.79
CA PHE A 486 -4.45 -29.07 7.61
C PHE A 486 -4.01 -29.16 6.14
N GLU A 487 -4.52 -28.28 5.28
CA GLU A 487 -4.05 -28.16 3.90
C GLU A 487 -2.81 -27.27 3.85
N CYS A 488 -1.77 -27.73 3.15
CA CYS A 488 -0.56 -26.95 2.91
C CYS A 488 -0.87 -25.75 2.01
N LYS A 489 -0.67 -24.55 2.53
CA LYS A 489 -0.79 -23.28 1.79
C LYS A 489 0.55 -22.73 1.34
N GLY A 490 1.64 -23.12 2.01
CA GLY A 490 2.98 -22.75 1.62
C GLY A 490 4.06 -23.51 2.39
N MET A 491 5.30 -23.36 1.96
CA MET A 491 6.46 -23.97 2.59
C MET A 491 7.64 -23.01 2.59
N ILE A 492 8.50 -23.08 3.60
CA ILE A 492 9.78 -22.36 3.65
C ILE A 492 10.88 -23.40 3.81
N PHE A 493 11.84 -23.41 2.89
CA PHE A 493 12.98 -24.31 2.88
C PHE A 493 14.20 -23.59 3.41
N ASP A 494 14.90 -24.23 4.35
CA ASP A 494 16.19 -23.83 4.88
C ASP A 494 17.28 -24.65 4.18
N TYR A 495 18.34 -23.99 3.71
CA TYR A 495 19.45 -24.64 3.00
C TYR A 495 20.74 -24.63 3.83
N SER A 496 21.63 -25.58 3.54
CA SER A 496 22.92 -25.72 4.24
C SER A 496 23.84 -24.50 4.10
N ASN A 497 23.71 -23.76 2.99
CA ASN A 497 24.45 -22.52 2.74
C ASN A 497 23.86 -21.28 3.45
N GLY A 498 22.81 -21.46 4.25
CA GLY A 498 22.10 -20.38 4.95
C GLY A 498 21.02 -19.68 4.11
N ALA A 499 20.84 -20.05 2.84
CA ALA A 499 19.75 -19.55 2.02
C ALA A 499 18.38 -20.02 2.52
N GLN A 500 17.34 -19.29 2.13
CA GLN A 500 15.96 -19.70 2.32
C GLN A 500 15.15 -19.49 1.04
N ARG A 501 14.21 -20.39 0.75
CA ARG A 501 13.22 -20.21 -0.33
C ARG A 501 11.82 -20.47 0.19
N ALA A 502 10.86 -19.66 -0.24
CA ALA A 502 9.46 -19.82 0.11
C ALA A 502 8.64 -20.23 -1.12
N LEU A 503 7.64 -21.08 -0.90
CA LEU A 503 6.75 -21.66 -1.90
C LEU A 503 5.29 -21.46 -1.49
N GLY A 504 4.39 -21.20 -2.45
CA GLY A 504 2.96 -21.06 -2.20
C GLY A 504 2.53 -19.70 -1.60
N ASP A 505 1.29 -19.64 -1.07
CA ASP A 505 0.70 -18.48 -0.41
C ASP A 505 1.25 -18.36 1.02
N CYS A 506 2.52 -17.97 1.17
CA CYS A 506 3.20 -17.89 2.46
C CYS A 506 2.71 -16.70 3.31
N ARG A 507 1.63 -16.89 4.06
CA ARG A 507 1.10 -15.89 5.02
C ARG A 507 1.78 -16.00 6.38
N PHE A 508 3.02 -15.51 6.44
CA PHE A 508 3.83 -15.55 7.65
C PHE A 508 3.10 -14.94 8.86
N GLY A 509 2.95 -15.73 9.93
CA GLY A 509 2.24 -15.35 11.16
C GLY A 509 0.72 -15.57 11.17
N HIS A 510 0.13 -16.07 10.07
CA HIS A 510 -1.31 -16.37 9.99
C HIS A 510 -1.63 -17.86 9.94
N TYR A 511 -0.73 -18.67 9.39
CA TYR A 511 -0.91 -20.12 9.29
C TYR A 511 -0.20 -20.87 10.42
N ARG A 512 -0.69 -22.08 10.71
CA ARG A 512 -0.01 -23.01 11.62
C ARG A 512 1.29 -23.48 10.95
N VAL A 513 2.38 -23.52 11.71
CA VAL A 513 3.68 -23.95 11.20
C VAL A 513 4.05 -25.30 11.79
N LYS A 514 4.43 -26.25 10.94
CA LYS A 514 5.12 -27.50 11.31
C LYS A 514 6.55 -27.46 10.77
N THR A 515 7.53 -27.70 11.64
CA THR A 515 8.94 -27.66 11.27
C THR A 515 9.53 -29.06 11.26
N TYR A 516 10.23 -29.38 10.17
CA TYR A 516 10.92 -30.64 9.96
C TYR A 516 12.41 -30.36 9.77
N VAL A 517 13.25 -31.18 10.40
CA VAL A 517 14.71 -31.07 10.36
C VAL A 517 15.28 -32.27 9.63
N SER A 518 16.28 -32.02 8.78
CA SER A 518 16.93 -33.04 7.95
C SER A 518 15.95 -33.92 7.16
N PRO A 519 15.05 -33.31 6.36
CA PRO A 519 14.10 -34.05 5.54
C PRO A 519 14.83 -34.94 4.53
N ARG A 520 14.35 -36.18 4.36
CA ARG A 520 14.84 -37.11 3.33
C ARG A 520 13.80 -37.42 2.26
N ARG A 521 12.53 -37.23 2.58
CA ARG A 521 11.41 -37.39 1.66
C ARG A 521 10.36 -36.30 1.84
N MET A 522 9.63 -36.06 0.77
CA MET A 522 8.40 -35.29 0.77
C MET A 522 7.32 -36.08 0.03
N CYS A 523 6.22 -36.36 0.71
CA CYS A 523 5.02 -36.94 0.11
C CYS A 523 3.90 -35.92 0.07
N TYR A 524 3.08 -35.96 -0.96
CA TYR A 524 1.95 -35.06 -1.12
C TYR A 524 0.77 -35.77 -1.77
N CYS A 525 -0.44 -35.35 -1.40
CA CYS A 525 -1.68 -35.77 -2.05
C CYS A 525 -2.58 -34.57 -2.31
N HIS A 526 -3.23 -34.57 -3.46
CA HIS A 526 -4.11 -33.48 -3.88
C HIS A 526 -5.52 -33.71 -3.34
N VAL A 527 -6.08 -32.68 -2.70
CA VAL A 527 -7.48 -32.68 -2.29
C VAL A 527 -8.33 -32.32 -3.50
N GLN A 528 -9.00 -33.33 -4.07
CA GLN A 528 -9.91 -33.18 -5.19
C GLN A 528 -11.37 -33.19 -4.70
N PRO A 529 -12.14 -32.09 -4.82
CA PRO A 529 -13.59 -32.11 -4.61
C PRO A 529 -14.32 -32.76 -5.80
N THR A 530 -13.74 -32.69 -7.00
CA THR A 530 -14.23 -33.29 -8.27
C THR A 530 -13.05 -33.61 -9.18
N PRO A 531 -13.20 -34.49 -10.20
CA PRO A 531 -12.11 -34.91 -11.10
C PRO A 531 -11.41 -33.79 -11.88
N ALA A 532 -11.94 -32.55 -11.86
CA ALA A 532 -11.45 -31.43 -12.67
C ALA A 532 -10.86 -30.27 -11.84
N ILE A 533 -10.92 -30.31 -10.50
CA ILE A 533 -10.55 -29.16 -9.66
C ILE A 533 -9.72 -29.64 -8.46
N VAL A 534 -8.47 -29.20 -8.35
CA VAL A 534 -7.66 -29.39 -7.14
C VAL A 534 -7.83 -28.17 -6.25
N ARG A 535 -8.30 -28.35 -5.00
CA ARG A 535 -8.54 -27.25 -4.05
C ARG A 535 -7.35 -27.03 -3.12
N GLY A 536 -6.71 -28.11 -2.69
CA GLY A 536 -5.66 -28.08 -1.68
C GLY A 536 -4.68 -29.24 -1.86
N VAL A 537 -3.62 -29.23 -1.05
CA VAL A 537 -2.61 -30.28 -1.02
C VAL A 537 -2.31 -30.61 0.43
N HIS A 538 -2.30 -31.89 0.80
CA HIS A 538 -1.70 -32.33 2.05
C HIS A 538 -0.25 -32.72 1.80
N VAL A 539 0.62 -32.42 2.76
CA VAL A 539 2.05 -32.68 2.68
C VAL A 539 2.49 -33.43 3.93
N GLU A 540 3.29 -34.47 3.72
CA GLU A 540 3.99 -35.19 4.78
C GLU A 540 5.49 -35.16 4.49
N ILE A 541 6.28 -34.81 5.50
CA ILE A 541 7.74 -34.77 5.43
C ILE A 541 8.31 -35.83 6.36
N GLY A 542 9.25 -36.63 5.86
CA GLY A 542 9.85 -37.74 6.61
C GLY A 542 11.37 -37.72 6.58
N SER A 543 11.97 -38.31 7.61
CA SER A 543 13.43 -38.53 7.73
C SER A 543 13.89 -39.88 7.20
N GLU A 544 12.96 -40.79 6.88
CA GLU A 544 13.22 -42.11 6.33
C GLU A 544 13.08 -42.07 4.81
N SER A 545 13.97 -42.76 4.09
CA SER A 545 13.92 -42.88 2.64
C SER A 545 12.90 -43.94 2.18
N ASP A 546 12.80 -45.05 2.91
CA ASP A 546 11.84 -46.11 2.61
C ASP A 546 10.49 -45.80 3.27
N HIS A 547 9.49 -45.45 2.45
CA HIS A 547 8.14 -45.15 2.93
C HIS A 547 7.11 -45.47 1.85
N ALA A 548 5.98 -46.03 2.25
CA ALA A 548 4.84 -46.27 1.38
C ALA A 548 3.56 -45.82 2.07
N HIS A 549 2.73 -45.08 1.33
CA HIS A 549 1.36 -44.83 1.75
C HIS A 549 0.47 -46.00 1.30
N SER A 550 -0.56 -46.30 2.09
CA SER A 550 -1.52 -47.36 1.78
C SER A 550 -2.53 -46.99 0.67
N GLY A 551 -2.46 -45.80 0.08
CA GLY A 551 -3.39 -45.31 -0.93
C GLY A 551 -2.69 -44.71 -2.15
N ASP A 552 -3.25 -44.95 -3.34
CA ASP A 552 -2.65 -44.62 -4.64
C ASP A 552 -2.58 -43.12 -4.96
N ASP A 553 -3.25 -42.27 -4.16
CA ASP A 553 -3.32 -40.81 -4.38
C ASP A 553 -2.10 -40.04 -3.87
N TRP A 554 -1.25 -40.69 -3.06
CA TRP A 554 -0.04 -40.08 -2.53
C TRP A 554 1.13 -40.23 -3.51
N LYS A 555 1.76 -39.11 -3.83
CA LYS A 555 3.02 -39.08 -4.57
C LYS A 555 4.15 -38.82 -3.59
N CYS A 556 5.17 -39.66 -3.61
CA CYS A 556 6.37 -39.48 -2.79
C CYS A 556 7.56 -39.14 -3.67
N SER A 557 8.33 -38.16 -3.24
CA SER A 557 9.58 -37.73 -3.86
C SER A 557 10.68 -37.79 -2.83
N GLU A 558 11.83 -38.31 -3.23
CA GLU A 558 13.08 -38.04 -2.52
C GLU A 558 13.40 -36.55 -2.59
N MET A 559 14.28 -36.08 -1.72
CA MET A 559 14.75 -34.69 -1.69
C MET A 559 15.76 -34.41 -2.83
N GLU A 560 15.38 -34.76 -4.05
CA GLU A 560 16.16 -34.63 -5.27
C GLU A 560 15.40 -33.89 -6.37
N GLY A 561 16.11 -33.10 -7.18
CA GLY A 561 15.52 -32.30 -8.25
C GLY A 561 14.85 -31.01 -7.75
N ASN A 562 13.72 -30.65 -8.35
CA ASN A 562 13.01 -29.38 -8.08
C ASN A 562 11.55 -29.62 -7.73
N ILE A 563 11.03 -28.77 -6.85
CA ILE A 563 9.60 -28.64 -6.59
C ILE A 563 9.04 -27.38 -7.22
N GLU A 564 7.89 -27.53 -7.86
CA GLU A 564 7.05 -26.44 -8.31
C GLU A 564 5.79 -26.39 -7.45
N PHE A 565 5.49 -25.22 -6.92
CA PHE A 565 4.23 -24.94 -6.23
C PHE A 565 3.47 -23.91 -7.04
N TRP A 566 2.36 -24.38 -7.59
CA TRP A 566 1.39 -23.63 -8.35
C TRP A 566 0.21 -23.28 -7.47
N PHE A 567 -0.15 -22.01 -7.38
CA PHE A 567 -1.18 -21.59 -6.44
C PHE A 567 -1.98 -20.40 -6.95
N SER A 568 -3.20 -20.30 -6.45
CA SER A 568 -4.06 -19.13 -6.53
C SER A 568 -4.73 -18.95 -5.17
N LYS A 569 -5.74 -18.07 -5.08
CA LYS A 569 -6.54 -17.97 -3.85
C LYS A 569 -7.33 -19.27 -3.56
N GLU A 570 -7.68 -20.01 -4.59
CA GLU A 570 -8.64 -21.13 -4.50
C GLU A 570 -8.00 -22.51 -4.79
N HIS A 571 -6.83 -22.52 -5.42
CA HIS A 571 -6.19 -23.73 -5.91
C HIS A 571 -4.74 -23.83 -5.45
N SER A 572 -4.27 -25.06 -5.24
CA SER A 572 -2.88 -25.36 -4.92
C SER A 572 -2.50 -26.70 -5.56
N VAL A 573 -1.39 -26.72 -6.29
CA VAL A 573 -0.86 -27.90 -6.98
C VAL A 573 0.65 -27.94 -6.77
N ILE A 574 1.14 -29.06 -6.29
CA ILE A 574 2.57 -29.37 -6.17
C ILE A 574 2.97 -30.35 -7.26
N VAL A 575 4.12 -30.10 -7.89
CA VAL A 575 4.77 -31.01 -8.83
C VAL A 575 6.22 -31.15 -8.42
N CYS A 576 6.67 -32.38 -8.16
CA CYS A 576 8.08 -32.70 -7.93
C CYS A 576 8.68 -33.32 -9.19
N HIS A 577 9.84 -32.81 -9.62
CA HIS A 577 10.56 -33.30 -10.78
C HIS A 577 11.84 -34.02 -10.34
N SER A 578 12.01 -35.27 -10.76
CA SER A 578 13.25 -36.03 -10.55
C SER A 578 14.38 -35.52 -11.45
N ILE A 579 15.63 -35.81 -11.08
CA ILE A 579 16.84 -35.37 -11.79
C ILE A 579 16.88 -35.89 -13.26
N GLU A 580 16.20 -37.00 -13.56
CA GLU A 580 16.08 -37.56 -14.90
C GLU A 580 14.94 -36.92 -15.73
N SER A 581 15.14 -35.67 -16.16
CA SER A 581 14.59 -35.15 -17.43
C SER A 581 15.22 -33.81 -17.85
N THR A 582 16.07 -33.22 -17.02
CA THR A 582 16.96 -32.15 -17.48
C THR A 582 18.22 -32.78 -18.05
N ALA A 583 18.23 -33.01 -19.37
CA ALA A 583 19.47 -32.82 -20.10
C ALA A 583 19.96 -31.40 -19.77
N ALA A 584 20.91 -31.31 -18.84
CA ALA A 584 21.57 -30.08 -18.43
C ALA A 584 22.58 -29.64 -19.51
N PRO A 585 23.11 -28.41 -19.48
CA PRO A 585 22.67 -27.16 -18.82
C PRO A 585 22.24 -26.07 -19.82
#